data_AF-A0A8B7NXG8-F1
#
_entry.id   AF-A0A8B7NXG8-F1
#
_cell.length_a   1.000
_cell.length_b   1.000
_cell.length_c   1.000
_cell.angle_alpha   90.00
_cell.angle_beta   90.00
_cell.angle_gamma   90.00
#
_symmetry.space_group_name_H-M   'P 1'
#
loop_
_entity.id
_entity.type
_entity.pdbx_description
1 polymer ?
#
loop_
_entity_poly.entity_id
_entity_poly.type
_entity_poly.pdbx_seq_one_letter_code
_entity_poly.pdbx_strand_id
1 'polypeptide(L)'
;VPHQIRAPGSLEPEEGVHGDPQVSIEEDRLVCLAQVYANIQLLGCKYPGPIFRQVQELGKGLGAQYHKKRAGKLQRTFVGAKDAAGAKARRDGTQAKARTGLRN
;
A
#
# COMPACT_ATOMS: atom_id res chain seq x y z
N VAL A 1 -40.47 -28.57 -30.27
CA VAL A 1 -39.67 -28.09 -29.12
C VAL A 1 -39.28 -26.64 -29.34
N PRO A 2 -39.95 -25.68 -28.71
CA PRO A 2 -39.50 -24.30 -28.63
C PRO A 2 -38.77 -24.05 -27.29
N HIS A 3 -38.08 -22.90 -27.20
CA HIS A 3 -37.53 -22.26 -25.99
C HIS A 3 -36.07 -22.58 -25.63
N GLN A 4 -35.13 -21.86 -26.27
CA GLN A 4 -33.94 -21.41 -25.54
C GLN A 4 -34.21 -20.00 -24.99
N ILE A 5 -34.24 -19.93 -23.67
CA ILE A 5 -34.39 -18.74 -22.85
C ILE A 5 -33.07 -17.97 -22.94
N ARG A 6 -33.09 -16.79 -23.56
CA ARG A 6 -31.95 -15.85 -23.48
C ARG A 6 -31.99 -15.19 -22.10
N ALA A 7 -31.00 -15.48 -21.27
CA ALA A 7 -30.86 -14.85 -19.96
C ALA A 7 -30.70 -13.32 -20.09
N PRO A 8 -31.38 -12.52 -19.25
CA PRO A 8 -31.24 -11.08 -19.26
C PRO A 8 -29.96 -10.65 -18.51
N GLY A 9 -29.20 -9.78 -19.19
CA GLY A 9 -28.18 -8.87 -18.69
C GLY A 9 -27.64 -9.07 -17.27
N SER A 10 -26.48 -9.68 -17.17
CA SER A 10 -25.49 -9.22 -16.19
C SER A 10 -25.03 -7.84 -16.64
N LEU A 11 -25.58 -6.81 -16.00
CA LEU A 11 -24.97 -5.49 -15.93
C LEU A 11 -23.61 -5.68 -15.26
N GLU A 12 -22.56 -5.84 -16.05
CA GLU A 12 -21.22 -5.50 -15.59
C GLU A 12 -21.29 -4.02 -15.18
N PRO A 13 -20.82 -3.63 -13.98
CA PRO A 13 -20.63 -2.22 -13.70
C PRO A 13 -19.59 -1.73 -14.69
N GLU A 14 -20.04 -0.98 -15.70
CA GLU A 14 -19.19 -0.12 -16.53
C GLU A 14 -18.40 0.75 -15.54
N GLU A 15 -17.17 0.31 -15.23
CA GLU A 15 -16.20 1.06 -14.47
C GLU A 15 -16.10 2.41 -15.14
N GLY A 16 -16.65 3.43 -14.47
CA GLY A 16 -16.72 4.78 -14.99
C GLY A 16 -15.33 5.22 -15.40
N VAL A 17 -15.10 5.29 -16.72
CA VAL A 17 -13.97 5.98 -17.32
C VAL A 17 -14.20 7.46 -17.04
N HIS A 18 -13.85 7.88 -15.82
CA HIS A 18 -13.58 9.28 -15.52
C HIS A 18 -12.37 9.62 -16.38
N GLY A 19 -12.66 10.16 -17.56
CA GLY A 19 -11.66 10.53 -18.55
C GLY A 19 -10.82 11.66 -17.98
N ASP A 20 -9.75 11.30 -17.28
CA ASP A 20 -8.62 12.19 -17.11
C ASP A 20 -8.18 12.62 -18.52
N PRO A 21 -7.90 13.91 -18.78
CA PRO A 21 -7.39 14.34 -20.07
C PRO A 21 -6.13 13.53 -20.35
N GLN A 22 -6.18 12.67 -21.38
CA GLN A 22 -5.03 11.86 -21.77
C GLN A 22 -3.94 12.79 -22.28
N VAL A 23 -3.05 13.19 -21.38
CA VAL A 23 -1.84 13.93 -21.71
C VAL A 23 -0.95 12.96 -22.49
N SER A 24 -0.84 13.16 -23.80
CA SER A 24 0.11 12.44 -24.63
C SER A 24 1.53 12.86 -24.21
N ILE A 25 2.30 11.91 -23.69
CA ILE A 25 3.71 12.08 -23.30
C ILE A 25 4.53 11.20 -24.24
N GLU A 26 5.62 11.74 -24.77
CA GLU A 26 6.60 10.97 -25.55
C GLU A 26 7.13 9.78 -24.75
N GLU A 27 7.34 8.64 -25.41
CA GLU A 27 7.70 7.38 -24.76
C GLU A 27 8.92 7.51 -23.85
N ASP A 28 10.02 8.08 -24.36
CA ASP A 28 11.26 8.26 -23.60
C ASP A 28 11.04 9.14 -22.36
N ARG A 29 10.21 10.17 -22.51
CA ARG A 29 9.87 11.08 -21.41
C ARG A 29 9.00 10.37 -20.37
N LEU A 30 8.07 9.51 -20.80
CA LEU A 30 7.22 8.72 -19.91
C LEU A 30 8.05 7.72 -19.10
N VAL A 31 8.95 6.97 -19.75
CA VAL A 31 9.86 6.02 -19.10
C VAL A 31 10.74 6.73 -18.07
N CYS A 32 11.29 7.89 -18.43
CA CYS A 32 12.08 8.72 -17.53
C CYS A 32 11.29 9.15 -16.28
N LEU A 33 10.07 9.67 -16.47
CA LEU A 33 9.21 10.09 -15.36
C LEU A 33 8.78 8.90 -14.47
N ALA A 34 8.50 7.75 -15.06
CA ALA A 34 8.18 6.53 -14.33
C ALA A 34 9.36 6.05 -13.47
N GLN A 35 10.59 6.13 -14.00
CA GLN A 35 11.79 5.80 -13.25
C GLN A 35 12.01 6.77 -12.10
N VAL A 36 11.81 8.08 -12.32
CA VAL A 36 11.89 9.09 -11.26
C VAL A 36 10.85 8.82 -10.17
N TYR A 37 9.62 8.47 -10.54
CA TYR A 37 8.59 8.06 -9.59
C TYR A 37 9.05 6.88 -8.73
N ALA A 38 9.54 5.81 -9.35
CA ALA A 38 10.04 4.64 -8.64
C ALA A 38 11.20 4.99 -7.69
N ASN A 39 12.14 5.83 -8.14
CA ASN A 39 13.27 6.28 -7.33
C ASN A 39 12.81 7.07 -6.09
N ILE A 40 11.80 7.94 -6.23
CA ILE A 40 11.22 8.66 -5.10
C ILE A 40 10.55 7.68 -4.11
N GLN A 41 9.70 6.80 -4.62
CA GLN A 41 8.80 5.99 -3.78
C GLN A 41 9.46 4.76 -3.15
N LEU A 42 10.45 4.20 -3.83
CA LEU A 42 11.14 2.97 -3.41
C LEU A 42 12.49 3.27 -2.75
N LEU A 43 13.22 4.25 -3.28
CA LEU A 43 14.59 4.57 -2.84
C LEU A 43 14.67 5.85 -2.01
N GLY A 44 13.62 6.68 -1.96
CA GLY A 44 13.62 7.93 -1.20
C GLY A 44 14.45 9.05 -1.82
N CYS A 45 14.70 8.99 -3.14
CA CYS A 45 15.45 10.00 -3.86
C CYS A 45 14.72 11.36 -3.85
N LYS A 46 15.49 12.45 -3.80
CA LYS A 46 14.98 13.82 -3.86
C LYS A 46 15.31 14.44 -5.20
N TYR A 47 14.35 15.13 -5.79
CA TYR A 47 14.48 15.81 -7.08
C TYR A 47 14.05 17.28 -6.95
N PRO A 48 14.45 18.16 -7.89
CA PRO A 48 14.00 19.54 -7.92
C PRO A 48 12.46 19.66 -7.95
N GLY A 49 11.95 20.72 -7.31
CA GLY A 49 10.51 20.95 -7.12
C GLY A 49 9.63 20.81 -8.37
N PRO A 50 10.02 21.32 -9.55
CA PRO A 50 9.22 21.18 -10.76
C PRO A 50 8.96 19.72 -11.17
N ILE A 51 10.02 18.91 -11.20
CA ILE A 51 9.94 17.49 -11.57
C ILE A 51 9.19 16.69 -10.52
N PHE A 52 9.46 16.97 -9.24
CA PHE A 52 8.78 16.30 -8.14
C PHE A 52 7.26 16.51 -8.18
N ARG A 53 6.80 17.76 -8.41
CA ARG A 53 5.36 18.09 -8.54
C ARG A 53 4.73 17.42 -9.75
N GLN A 54 5.40 17.44 -10.90
CA GLN A 54 4.91 16.79 -12.11
C GLN A 54 4.72 15.28 -11.89
N VAL A 55 5.73 14.62 -11.31
CA VAL A 55 5.68 13.17 -11.04
C VAL A 55 4.63 12.82 -9.99
N GLN A 56 4.44 13.67 -8.98
CA GLN A 56 3.37 13.47 -7.99
C GLN A 56 1.98 13.58 -8.60
N GLU A 57 1.76 14.55 -9.49
CA GLU A 57 0.48 14.73 -10.17
C GLU A 57 0.14 13.53 -11.05
N LEU A 58 1.09 13.11 -11.91
CA LEU A 58 0.93 11.95 -12.79
C LEU A 58 0.81 10.62 -12.02
N GLY A 59 1.45 10.54 -10.85
CA GLY A 59 1.46 9.35 -10.01
C GLY A 59 0.32 9.26 -9.00
N LYS A 60 -0.66 10.18 -9.02
CA LYS A 60 -1.78 10.15 -8.06
C LYS A 60 -2.52 8.82 -8.12
N GLY A 61 -2.77 8.23 -6.95
CA GLY A 61 -3.43 6.92 -6.84
C GLY A 61 -2.51 5.71 -7.12
N LEU A 62 -1.37 5.90 -7.80
CA LEU A 62 -0.40 4.82 -7.99
C LEU A 62 0.19 4.38 -6.65
N GLY A 63 0.31 3.06 -6.46
CA GLY A 63 0.93 2.51 -5.25
C GLY A 63 0.12 2.65 -3.97
N ALA A 64 -1.18 2.98 -4.03
CA ALA A 64 -2.04 3.06 -2.84
C ALA A 64 -1.96 1.79 -1.95
N GLN A 65 -1.97 0.61 -2.58
CA GLN A 65 -1.80 -0.67 -1.87
C GLN A 65 -0.40 -0.84 -1.26
N TYR A 66 0.64 -0.37 -1.96
CA TYR A 66 2.01 -0.39 -1.46
C TYR A 66 2.17 0.48 -0.21
N HIS A 67 1.60 1.69 -0.22
CA HIS A 67 1.60 2.57 0.94
C HIS A 67 0.81 1.99 2.12
N LYS A 68 -0.38 1.39 1.87
CA LYS A 68 -1.16 0.69 2.91
C LYS A 68 -0.35 -0.42 3.57
N LYS A 69 0.33 -1.27 2.79
CA LYS A 69 1.19 -2.35 3.30
C LYS A 69 2.39 -1.84 4.10
N ARG A 70 2.92 -0.66 3.78
CA ARG A 70 4.05 -0.05 4.49
C ARG A 70 3.65 0.76 5.72
N ALA A 71 2.44 1.31 5.78
CA ALA A 71 1.95 2.08 6.92
C ALA A 71 1.94 1.26 8.23
N GLY A 72 1.65 -0.03 8.15
CA GLY A 72 1.70 -0.95 9.29
C GLY A 72 3.09 -1.50 9.63
N LYS A 73 4.13 -1.23 8.82
CA LYS A 73 5.49 -1.67 9.15
C LYS A 73 6.02 -0.80 10.29
N LEU A 74 6.61 -1.46 11.29
CA LEU A 74 7.23 -0.81 12.43
C LEU A 74 8.27 0.20 11.94
N GLN A 75 7.92 1.49 12.02
CA GLN A 75 8.89 2.57 11.89
C GLN A 75 9.86 2.44 13.06
N ARG A 76 11.13 2.87 12.91
CA ARG A 76 12.10 2.83 14.01
C ARG A 76 11.50 3.56 15.22
N THR A 77 11.03 2.82 16.22
CA THR A 77 10.51 3.36 17.46
C THR A 77 11.64 3.46 18.45
N PHE A 78 11.97 4.67 18.88
CA PHE A 78 12.80 4.88 20.06
C PHE A 78 11.94 4.62 21.28
N VAL A 79 11.99 3.38 21.79
CA VAL A 79 11.34 3.03 23.05
C VAL A 79 12.32 3.24 24.19
N GLY A 80 11.85 3.87 25.27
CA GLY A 80 12.63 3.96 26.51
C GLY A 80 12.87 2.56 27.09
N ALA A 81 14.00 2.36 27.77
CA ALA A 81 14.39 1.07 28.33
C ALA A 81 13.28 0.46 29.24
N LYS A 82 12.57 1.32 29.98
CA LYS A 82 11.43 0.93 30.84
C LYS A 82 10.25 0.35 30.04
N ASP A 83 9.89 0.97 28.93
CA ASP A 83 8.77 0.53 28.09
C ASP A 83 9.10 -0.76 27.34
N ALA A 84 10.35 -0.91 26.88
CA ALA A 84 10.86 -2.12 26.26
C ALA A 84 10.92 -3.30 27.25
N ALA A 85 11.50 -3.10 28.44
CA ALA A 85 11.59 -4.12 29.49
C ALA A 85 10.20 -4.53 29.98
N GLY A 86 9.33 -3.54 30.19
CA GLY A 86 7.93 -3.79 30.47
C GLY A 86 7.30 -4.67 29.40
N ALA A 87 7.45 -4.34 28.10
CA ALA A 87 6.83 -5.08 27.00
C ALA A 87 7.26 -6.55 26.94
N LYS A 88 8.51 -6.84 27.33
CA LYS A 88 9.01 -8.22 27.47
C LYS A 88 8.34 -8.95 28.65
N ALA A 89 8.30 -8.33 29.83
CA ALA A 89 7.73 -8.96 31.03
C ALA A 89 6.24 -9.33 30.88
N ARG A 90 5.45 -8.48 30.20
CA ARG A 90 4.03 -8.77 29.91
C ARG A 90 3.85 -9.93 28.93
N ARG A 91 4.78 -10.11 27.98
CA ARG A 91 4.73 -11.22 27.02
C ARG A 91 5.10 -12.56 27.66
N ASP A 92 6.08 -12.57 28.56
CA ASP A 92 6.50 -13.80 29.26
C ASP A 92 5.50 -14.24 30.35
N GLY A 93 4.79 -13.30 30.99
CA GLY A 93 3.79 -13.59 32.02
C GLY A 93 2.59 -14.43 31.54
N THR A 94 2.25 -14.39 30.25
CA THR A 94 1.16 -15.19 29.68
C THR A 94 1.59 -16.64 29.39
N GLN A 95 2.87 -16.89 29.08
CA GLN A 95 3.39 -18.25 28.89
C GLN A 95 3.58 -19.01 30.21
N ALA A 96 3.85 -18.30 31.31
CA ALA A 96 4.00 -18.94 32.62
C ALA A 96 2.69 -19.54 33.15
N LYS A 97 1.52 -18.96 32.79
CA LYS A 97 0.21 -19.47 33.25
C LYS A 97 -0.26 -20.73 32.52
N ALA A 98 0.30 -21.05 31.35
CA ALA A 98 -0.02 -22.25 30.58
C ALA A 98 0.73 -23.50 31.06
N ARG A 99 1.77 -23.37 31.90
CA ARG A 99 2.63 -24.48 32.34
C ARG A 99 2.30 -25.02 33.74
N THR A 100 1.40 -24.37 34.49
CA THR A 100 1.05 -24.75 35.87
C THR A 100 -0.33 -25.41 35.98
N GLY A 101 -0.77 -26.10 34.93
CA GLY A 101 -1.82 -27.13 35.04
C GLY A 101 -1.28 -28.37 35.77
N LEU A 102 -0.89 -28.21 37.04
CA LEU A 102 -0.53 -29.33 37.90
C LEU A 102 -1.82 -29.94 38.45
N ARG A 103 -2.05 -31.19 38.04
CA ARG A 103 -3.07 -32.12 38.54
C ARG A 103 -3.21 -32.03 40.06
N ASN A 104 -4.44 -31.85 40.52
CA ASN A 104 -4.91 -32.41 41.79
C ASN A 104 -5.86 -33.56 41.47
#